data_AF-A0AA43HSK3-F1
#
_entry.id   AF-A0AA43HSK3-F1
#
_cell.length_a   1.000
_cell.length_b   1.000
_cell.length_c   1.000
_cell.angle_alpha   90.00
_cell.angle_beta   90.00
_cell.angle_gamma   90.00
#
_symmetry.space_group_name_H-M   'P 1'
#
loop_
_entity.id
_entity.type
_entity.pdbx_description
1 polymer ?
#
loop_
_entity_poly.entity_id
_entity_poly.type
_entity_poly.pdbx_seq_one_letter_code
_entity_poly.pdbx_strand_id
1 'polypeptide(L)'
;MKNYTLCFTVIFLMVTIGLHAQSAAMQAQRHTMQFHQQAMQAHRQAMQSHQMFMNMHIMRSNNMMVRKTNGKYKFNIITLDGDTIVASKKVKINFLEPLAKLTIKTKEGERSFAPHETKEIFIKQKSNYVKGILRDSIWIFNTFSTSEVKFYGLAPVKELGYLNWFQAEGDSVRVITKENMQQLMKGYEKAEKALDKGKTGHAIYYYIREDNKRNKDKEQKKH
;
A
#
# COMPACT_ATOMS: atom_id res chain seq x y z
N MET A 1 29.68 87.33 25.14
CA MET A 1 28.59 86.37 25.44
C MET A 1 27.97 85.79 24.15
N LYS A 2 28.72 85.02 23.35
CA LYS A 2 28.17 84.42 22.10
C LYS A 2 28.54 82.93 21.88
N ASN A 3 29.42 82.35 22.69
CA ASN A 3 29.95 81.00 22.44
C ASN A 3 29.17 79.86 23.15
N TYR A 4 28.34 80.19 24.15
CA TYR A 4 27.59 79.17 24.91
C TYR A 4 26.28 78.72 24.23
N THR A 5 25.70 79.55 23.37
CA THR A 5 24.42 79.25 22.68
C THR A 5 24.58 78.26 21.51
N LEU A 6 25.76 78.24 20.88
CA LEU A 6 26.07 77.35 19.75
C LEU A 6 26.35 75.92 20.22
N CYS A 7 26.95 75.74 21.40
CA CYS A 7 27.22 74.40 21.95
C CYS A 7 25.95 73.70 22.41
N PHE A 8 24.99 74.42 23.00
CA PHE A 8 23.73 73.83 23.46
C PHE A 8 22.82 73.35 22.32
N THR A 9 22.79 74.07 21.19
CA THR A 9 21.97 73.70 20.03
C THR A 9 22.51 72.47 19.29
N VAL A 10 23.83 72.32 19.17
CA VAL A 10 24.45 71.13 18.53
C VAL A 10 24.24 69.87 19.38
N ILE A 11 24.35 69.96 20.70
CA ILE A 11 24.10 68.82 21.60
C ILE A 11 22.62 68.40 21.55
N PHE A 12 21.68 69.35 21.55
CA PHE A 12 20.24 69.04 21.46
C PHE A 12 19.86 68.40 20.12
N LEU A 13 20.49 68.84 19.02
CA LEU A 13 20.28 68.26 17.68
C LEU A 13 20.85 66.82 17.59
N MET A 14 22.02 66.55 18.19
CA MET A 14 22.57 65.18 18.20
C MET A 14 21.76 64.22 19.08
N VAL A 15 21.27 64.68 20.24
CA VAL A 15 20.41 63.86 21.13
C VAL A 15 19.07 63.54 20.46
N THR A 16 18.46 64.50 19.77
CA THR A 16 17.21 64.26 19.04
C THR A 16 17.40 63.31 17.86
N ILE A 17 18.47 63.43 17.07
CA ILE A 17 18.78 62.49 15.98
C ILE A 17 19.04 61.07 16.53
N GLY A 18 19.78 60.95 17.64
CA GLY A 18 20.02 59.66 18.31
C GLY A 18 18.75 58.97 18.80
N LEU A 19 17.82 59.72 19.39
CA LEU A 19 16.52 59.20 19.87
C LEU A 19 15.60 58.77 18.71
N HIS A 20 15.61 59.48 17.59
CA HIS A 20 14.82 59.10 16.40
C HIS A 20 15.41 57.89 15.67
N ALA A 21 16.73 57.75 15.64
CA ALA A 21 17.39 56.57 15.07
C ALA A 21 17.13 55.31 15.94
N GLN A 22 17.17 55.46 17.27
CA GLN A 22 16.83 54.37 18.19
C GLN A 22 15.36 53.97 18.11
N SER A 23 14.44 54.92 17.96
CA SER A 23 13.00 54.62 17.82
C SER A 23 12.67 53.96 16.48
N ALA A 24 13.29 54.39 15.38
CA ALA A 24 13.16 53.76 14.07
C ALA A 24 13.72 52.33 14.06
N ALA A 25 14.89 52.12 14.68
CA ALA A 25 15.48 50.78 14.82
C ALA A 25 14.60 49.85 15.68
N MET A 26 14.01 50.34 16.78
CA MET A 26 13.06 49.58 17.58
C MET A 26 11.77 49.25 16.82
N GLN A 27 11.24 50.17 16.01
CA GLN A 27 10.05 49.91 15.19
C GLN A 27 10.33 48.87 14.10
N ALA A 28 11.48 48.95 13.42
CA ALA A 28 11.91 47.94 12.45
C ALA A 28 12.11 46.56 13.10
N GLN A 29 12.69 46.50 14.30
CA GLN A 29 12.79 45.26 15.08
C GLN A 29 11.42 44.69 15.49
N ARG A 30 10.46 45.54 15.88
CA ARG A 30 9.09 45.09 16.19
C ARG A 30 8.38 44.53 14.96
N HIS A 31 8.49 45.20 13.82
CA HIS A 31 7.89 44.70 12.56
C HIS A 31 8.51 43.37 12.13
N THR A 32 9.84 43.24 12.15
CA THR A 32 10.51 41.99 11.80
C THR A 32 10.16 40.85 12.75
N MET A 33 10.03 41.11 14.06
CA MET A 33 9.54 40.13 15.03
C MET A 33 8.08 39.72 14.77
N GLN A 34 7.20 40.65 14.40
CA GLN A 34 5.81 40.35 14.06
C GLN A 34 5.70 39.49 12.78
N PHE A 35 6.44 39.84 11.72
CA PHE A 35 6.49 39.03 10.50
C PHE A 35 7.07 37.64 10.77
N HIS A 36 8.10 37.54 11.61
CA HIS A 36 8.67 36.26 12.01
C HIS A 36 7.67 35.40 12.80
N GLN A 37 6.92 36.00 13.73
CA GLN A 37 5.86 35.29 14.46
C GLN A 37 4.73 34.83 13.53
N GLN A 38 4.28 35.67 12.59
CA GLN A 38 3.25 35.28 11.61
C GLN A 38 3.74 34.15 10.70
N ALA A 39 4.98 34.22 10.20
CA ALA A 39 5.57 33.16 9.39
C ALA A 39 5.69 31.84 10.18
N MET A 40 6.10 31.90 11.45
CA MET A 40 6.17 30.75 12.35
C MET A 40 4.78 30.14 12.61
N GLN A 41 3.74 30.96 12.78
CA GLN A 41 2.36 30.50 12.94
C GLN A 41 1.83 29.83 11.67
N ALA A 42 2.02 30.46 10.50
CA ALA A 42 1.63 29.88 9.21
C ALA A 42 2.36 28.55 8.95
N HIS A 43 3.64 28.46 9.28
CA HIS A 43 4.41 27.23 9.18
C HIS A 43 3.90 26.13 10.12
N ARG A 44 3.56 26.47 11.37
CA ARG A 44 2.93 25.51 12.31
C ARG A 44 1.58 25.01 11.79
N GLN A 45 0.76 25.89 11.23
CA GLN A 45 -0.53 25.52 10.63
C GLN A 45 -0.35 24.62 9.40
N ALA A 46 0.62 24.91 8.54
CA ALA A 46 0.96 24.07 7.38
C ALA A 46 1.47 22.68 7.80
N MET A 47 2.29 22.60 8.85
CA MET A 47 2.76 21.33 9.41
C MET A 47 1.60 20.51 10.00
N GLN A 48 0.69 21.14 10.73
CA GLN A 48 -0.49 20.48 11.28
C GLN A 48 -1.44 19.98 10.18
N SER A 49 -1.69 20.79 9.15
CA SER A 49 -2.54 20.38 8.02
C SER A 49 -1.90 19.25 7.20
N HIS A 50 -0.58 19.28 7.03
CA HIS A 50 0.16 18.18 6.41
C HIS A 50 0.08 16.89 7.23
N GLN A 51 0.26 16.96 8.55
CA GLN A 51 0.09 15.80 9.45
C GLN A 51 -1.34 15.25 9.40
N MET A 52 -2.36 16.11 9.40
CA MET A 52 -3.76 15.69 9.26
C MET A 52 -4.03 15.01 7.92
N PHE A 53 -3.48 15.53 6.82
CA PHE A 53 -3.59 14.91 5.50
C PHE A 53 -2.92 13.53 5.47
N MET A 54 -1.72 13.40 6.05
CA MET A 54 -1.02 12.12 6.15
C MET A 54 -1.79 11.10 6.99
N ASN A 55 -2.34 11.53 8.13
CA ASN A 55 -3.17 10.68 8.98
C ASN A 55 -4.46 10.24 8.28
N MET A 56 -5.10 11.14 7.52
CA MET A 56 -6.28 10.82 6.72
C MET A 56 -5.95 9.81 5.61
N HIS A 57 -4.79 9.94 4.97
CA HIS A 57 -4.33 9.00 3.95
C HIS A 57 -4.04 7.61 4.54
N ILE A 58 -3.40 7.54 5.70
CA ILE A 58 -3.14 6.30 6.43
C ILE A 58 -4.46 5.64 6.84
N MET A 59 -5.40 6.39 7.41
CA MET A 59 -6.73 5.89 7.77
C MET A 59 -7.53 5.41 6.56
N ARG A 60 -7.48 6.13 5.43
CA ARG A 60 -8.13 5.73 4.19
C ARG A 60 -7.51 4.46 3.60
N SER A 61 -6.18 4.34 3.63
CA SER A 61 -5.46 3.14 3.20
C SER A 61 -5.87 1.94 4.03
N ASN A 62 -5.91 2.08 5.36
CA ASN A 62 -6.33 1.02 6.28
C ASN A 62 -7.80 0.64 6.07
N ASN A 63 -8.71 1.60 5.90
CA ASN A 63 -10.12 1.33 5.63
C ASN A 63 -10.37 0.69 4.25
N MET A 64 -9.60 1.06 3.22
CA MET A 64 -9.67 0.41 1.92
C MET A 64 -9.14 -1.03 1.97
N MET A 65 -8.10 -1.29 2.75
CA MET A 65 -7.58 -2.64 2.99
C MET A 65 -8.62 -3.53 3.70
N VAL A 66 -9.24 -3.04 4.78
CA VAL A 66 -10.29 -3.77 5.52
C VAL A 66 -11.51 -4.08 4.64
N ARG A 67 -11.92 -3.16 3.75
CA ARG A 67 -13.02 -3.39 2.80
C ARG A 67 -12.71 -4.45 1.72
N LYS A 68 -11.44 -4.65 1.37
CA LYS A 68 -11.04 -5.64 0.35
C LYS A 68 -10.95 -7.06 0.92
N THR A 69 -10.63 -7.19 2.19
CA THR A 69 -10.56 -8.47 2.92
C THR A 69 -11.90 -8.85 3.56
N ASN A 70 -12.76 -7.89 3.91
CA ASN A 70 -14.12 -8.13 4.39
C ASN A 70 -15.17 -7.73 3.35
N GLY A 71 -15.86 -8.71 2.79
CA GLY A 71 -16.76 -8.48 1.66
C GLY A 71 -17.78 -9.58 1.43
N LYS A 72 -18.68 -9.34 0.46
CA LYS A 72 -19.66 -10.33 -0.01
C LYS A 72 -19.19 -10.96 -1.31
N TYR A 73 -18.94 -12.26 -1.31
CA TYR A 73 -18.39 -13.01 -2.44
C TYR A 73 -19.35 -14.09 -2.91
N LYS A 74 -19.38 -14.35 -4.23
CA LYS A 74 -20.13 -15.46 -4.81
C LYS A 74 -19.14 -16.58 -5.12
N PHE A 75 -19.32 -17.72 -4.46
CA PHE A 75 -18.44 -18.87 -4.56
C PHE A 75 -18.98 -19.91 -5.52
N ASN A 76 -18.07 -20.55 -6.25
CA ASN A 76 -18.29 -21.84 -6.88
C ASN A 76 -17.26 -22.82 -6.28
N ILE A 77 -17.68 -24.04 -5.98
CA ILE A 77 -16.87 -25.06 -5.34
C ILE A 77 -16.82 -26.26 -6.27
N ILE A 78 -15.62 -26.77 -6.56
CA ILE A 78 -15.43 -28.05 -7.23
C ILE A 78 -15.14 -29.10 -6.16
N THR A 79 -16.02 -30.08 -6.01
CA THR A 79 -15.85 -31.19 -5.07
C THR A 79 -14.72 -32.11 -5.53
N LEU A 80 -14.28 -33.03 -4.67
CA LEU A 80 -13.28 -34.05 -5.06
C LEU A 80 -13.75 -34.90 -6.23
N ASP A 81 -15.06 -35.18 -6.30
CA ASP A 81 -15.69 -35.96 -7.37
C ASP A 81 -15.83 -35.19 -8.70
N GLY A 82 -15.51 -33.89 -8.70
CA GLY A 82 -15.54 -33.04 -9.88
C GLY A 82 -16.84 -32.25 -10.08
N ASP A 83 -17.84 -32.44 -9.20
CA ASP A 83 -19.08 -31.68 -9.26
C ASP A 83 -18.86 -30.20 -8.94
N THR A 84 -19.54 -29.33 -9.69
CA THR A 84 -19.50 -27.89 -9.46
C THR A 84 -20.73 -27.42 -8.70
N ILE A 85 -20.54 -27.04 -7.44
CA ILE A 85 -21.56 -26.44 -6.59
C ILE A 85 -21.48 -24.92 -6.69
N VAL A 86 -22.57 -24.29 -7.14
CA VAL A 86 -22.66 -22.84 -7.32
C VAL A 86 -23.49 -22.21 -6.20
N ALA A 87 -22.92 -21.24 -5.48
CA ALA A 87 -23.66 -20.50 -4.48
C ALA A 87 -24.79 -19.68 -5.14
N SER A 88 -26.00 -19.77 -4.61
CA SER A 88 -27.16 -19.00 -5.09
C SER A 88 -27.05 -17.52 -4.75
N LYS A 89 -26.47 -17.20 -3.58
CA LYS A 89 -26.27 -15.82 -3.08
C LYS A 89 -24.80 -15.58 -2.69
N LYS A 90 -24.46 -14.29 -2.55
CA LYS A 90 -23.15 -13.89 -2.01
C LYS A 90 -23.10 -14.12 -0.51
N VAL A 91 -21.97 -14.63 -0.01
CA VAL A 91 -21.70 -14.85 1.41
C VAL A 91 -20.73 -13.79 1.92
N LYS A 92 -20.99 -13.26 3.12
CA LYS A 92 -20.07 -12.32 3.78
C LYS A 92 -18.92 -13.10 4.39
N ILE A 93 -17.70 -12.80 3.97
CA ILE A 93 -16.47 -13.43 4.47
C ILE A 93 -15.51 -12.35 4.93
N ASN A 94 -14.80 -12.64 6.02
CA ASN A 94 -13.69 -11.85 6.52
C ASN A 94 -12.37 -12.61 6.32
N PHE A 95 -11.60 -12.23 5.31
CA PHE A 95 -10.30 -12.84 5.00
C PHE A 95 -9.15 -12.32 5.88
N LEU A 96 -9.45 -11.63 6.98
CA LEU A 96 -8.46 -11.44 8.07
C LEU A 96 -8.17 -12.77 8.77
N GLU A 97 -9.11 -13.71 8.73
CA GLU A 97 -8.96 -15.06 9.26
C GLU A 97 -8.80 -16.06 8.11
N PRO A 98 -8.00 -17.12 8.27
CA PRO A 98 -7.90 -18.17 7.28
C PRO A 98 -9.25 -18.84 7.04
N LEU A 99 -9.63 -19.00 5.77
CA LEU A 99 -10.89 -19.65 5.42
C LEU A 99 -10.72 -21.17 5.50
N ALA A 100 -11.04 -21.75 6.66
CA ALA A 100 -11.00 -23.20 6.92
C ALA A 100 -12.36 -23.89 6.78
N LYS A 101 -13.45 -23.11 6.68
CA LYS A 101 -14.81 -23.60 6.45
C LYS A 101 -15.59 -22.56 5.68
N LEU A 102 -16.40 -23.00 4.73
CA LEU A 102 -17.26 -22.14 3.94
C LEU A 102 -18.68 -22.71 3.90
N THR A 103 -19.64 -21.92 4.37
CA THR A 103 -21.06 -22.27 4.28
C THR A 103 -21.72 -21.42 3.20
N ILE A 104 -22.34 -22.08 2.21
CA ILE A 104 -23.04 -21.44 1.09
C ILE A 104 -24.47 -21.93 0.97
N LYS A 105 -25.36 -21.04 0.55
CA LYS A 105 -26.71 -21.43 0.11
C LYS A 105 -26.65 -21.87 -1.35
N THR A 106 -27.17 -23.04 -1.65
CA THR A 106 -27.31 -23.63 -2.99
C THR A 106 -28.79 -23.63 -3.41
N LYS A 107 -29.15 -24.36 -4.46
CA LYS A 107 -30.56 -24.61 -4.83
C LYS A 107 -31.23 -25.61 -3.89
N GLU A 108 -30.47 -26.58 -3.37
CA GLU A 108 -30.95 -27.69 -2.54
C GLU A 108 -31.01 -27.34 -1.05
N GLY A 109 -30.32 -26.26 -0.64
CA GLY A 109 -30.27 -25.84 0.76
C GLY A 109 -28.95 -25.20 1.12
N GLU A 110 -28.70 -25.08 2.41
CA GLU A 110 -27.41 -24.61 2.94
C GLU A 110 -26.45 -25.79 3.08
N ARG A 111 -25.23 -25.63 2.58
CA ARG A 111 -24.19 -26.67 2.63
C ARG A 111 -22.88 -26.05 3.09
N SER A 112 -22.18 -26.77 3.96
CA SER A 112 -20.85 -26.40 4.44
C SER A 112 -19.80 -27.24 3.74
N PHE A 113 -18.65 -26.63 3.49
CA PHE A 113 -17.48 -27.27 2.87
C PHE A 113 -16.25 -26.94 3.69
N ALA A 114 -15.32 -27.89 3.77
CA ALA A 114 -13.97 -27.70 4.26
C ALA A 114 -12.95 -27.87 3.11
N PRO A 115 -11.76 -27.26 3.21
CA PRO A 115 -10.75 -27.31 2.15
C PRO A 115 -10.38 -28.71 1.64
N HIS A 116 -10.30 -29.70 2.54
CA HIS A 116 -9.96 -31.08 2.20
C HIS A 116 -11.08 -31.83 1.43
N GLU A 117 -12.30 -31.32 1.45
CA GLU A 117 -13.45 -31.89 0.73
C GLU A 117 -13.60 -31.29 -0.68
N THR A 118 -12.69 -30.39 -1.06
CA THR A 118 -12.77 -29.62 -2.29
C THR A 118 -11.50 -29.79 -3.09
N LYS A 119 -11.65 -29.93 -4.40
CA LYS A 119 -10.53 -29.86 -5.33
C LYS A 119 -10.10 -28.41 -5.50
N GLU A 120 -11.06 -27.52 -5.76
CA GLU A 120 -10.83 -26.10 -6.04
C GLU A 120 -12.02 -25.25 -5.58
N ILE A 121 -11.75 -23.98 -5.27
CA ILE A 121 -12.80 -22.97 -5.07
C ILE A 121 -12.59 -21.79 -6.01
N PHE A 122 -13.68 -21.14 -6.41
CA PHE A 122 -13.63 -19.96 -7.25
C PHE A 122 -14.48 -18.85 -6.67
N ILE A 123 -13.96 -17.65 -6.75
CA ILE A 123 -14.69 -16.43 -6.45
C ILE A 123 -14.98 -15.71 -7.75
N LYS A 124 -16.27 -15.55 -8.07
CA LYS A 124 -16.70 -14.74 -9.21
C LYS A 124 -16.50 -13.25 -8.88
N GLN A 125 -15.58 -12.61 -9.58
CA GLN A 125 -15.44 -11.16 -9.64
C GLN A 125 -16.12 -10.64 -10.92
N LYS A 126 -16.24 -9.31 -11.09
CA LYS A 126 -17.04 -8.67 -12.16
C LYS A 126 -16.85 -9.32 -13.54
N SER A 127 -15.59 -9.49 -13.97
CA SER A 127 -15.22 -10.04 -15.27
C SER A 127 -14.35 -11.29 -15.21
N ASN A 128 -13.89 -11.69 -14.01
CA ASN A 128 -12.88 -12.73 -13.84
C ASN A 128 -13.23 -13.64 -12.67
N TYR A 129 -12.60 -14.82 -12.65
CA TYR A 129 -12.63 -15.72 -11.51
C TYR A 129 -11.28 -15.67 -10.80
N VAL A 130 -11.32 -15.61 -9.47
CA VAL A 130 -10.15 -15.86 -8.63
C VAL A 130 -10.23 -17.27 -8.11
N LYS A 131 -9.27 -18.10 -8.52
CA LYS A 131 -9.15 -19.49 -8.09
C LYS A 131 -8.50 -19.56 -6.72
N GLY A 132 -9.01 -20.43 -5.85
CA GLY A 132 -8.40 -20.83 -4.61
C GLY A 132 -8.17 -22.34 -4.56
N ILE A 133 -7.11 -22.74 -3.87
CA ILE A 133 -6.66 -24.13 -3.73
C ILE A 133 -6.43 -24.46 -2.25
N LEU A 134 -6.46 -25.75 -1.92
CA LEU A 134 -6.11 -26.25 -0.59
C LEU A 134 -4.61 -26.05 -0.30
N ARG A 135 -4.31 -25.50 0.87
CA ARG A 135 -2.97 -25.53 1.49
C ARG A 135 -3.13 -25.57 2.99
N ASP A 136 -2.48 -26.50 3.70
CA ASP A 136 -2.42 -26.54 5.16
C ASP A 136 -3.80 -26.35 5.83
N SER A 137 -4.81 -27.09 5.35
CA SER A 137 -6.21 -27.05 5.82
C SER A 137 -6.97 -25.73 5.63
N ILE A 138 -6.46 -24.83 4.78
CA ILE A 138 -7.10 -23.56 4.42
C ILE A 138 -7.17 -23.40 2.90
N TRP A 139 -8.03 -22.52 2.40
CA TRP A 139 -7.95 -22.08 1.02
C TRP A 139 -7.03 -20.86 0.86
N ILE A 140 -6.11 -20.96 -0.10
CA ILE A 140 -5.26 -19.84 -0.56
C ILE A 140 -5.67 -19.45 -1.99
N PHE A 141 -5.67 -18.16 -2.29
CA PHE A 141 -6.20 -17.61 -3.54
C PHE A 141 -5.08 -17.15 -4.47
N ASN A 142 -5.17 -17.53 -5.74
CA ASN A 142 -4.28 -17.08 -6.80
C ASN A 142 -4.57 -15.61 -7.15
N THR A 143 -3.68 -14.70 -6.75
CA THR A 143 -3.89 -13.25 -6.88
C THR A 143 -3.09 -12.66 -8.03
N PHE A 144 -1.85 -13.11 -8.22
CA PHE A 144 -1.01 -12.74 -9.36
C PHE A 144 -0.50 -14.01 -10.04
N SER A 145 -0.42 -13.98 -11.36
CA SER A 145 0.19 -15.04 -12.13
C SER A 145 1.02 -14.44 -13.24
N THR A 146 2.13 -15.10 -13.54
CA THR A 146 2.82 -14.98 -14.82
C THR A 146 2.60 -16.29 -15.61
N SER A 147 3.31 -16.50 -16.72
CA SER A 147 3.23 -17.77 -17.44
C SER A 147 3.82 -18.92 -16.63
N GLU A 148 4.89 -18.64 -15.87
CA GLU A 148 5.68 -19.66 -15.18
C GLU A 148 5.37 -19.76 -13.69
N VAL A 149 4.81 -18.70 -13.07
CA VAL A 149 4.62 -18.65 -11.61
C VAL A 149 3.25 -18.14 -11.22
N LYS A 150 2.65 -18.80 -10.23
CA LYS A 150 1.44 -18.34 -9.53
C LYS A 150 1.82 -17.87 -8.14
N PHE A 151 1.26 -16.74 -7.71
CA PHE A 151 1.40 -16.19 -6.38
C PHE A 151 0.07 -16.22 -5.65
N TYR A 152 0.12 -16.63 -4.38
CA TYR A 152 -1.07 -16.85 -3.58
C TYR A 152 -1.07 -16.03 -2.29
N GLY A 153 -2.27 -15.62 -1.88
CA GLY A 153 -2.54 -14.96 -0.59
C GLY A 153 -3.76 -15.54 0.10
N LEU A 154 -3.99 -15.12 1.35
CA LEU A 154 -5.16 -15.53 2.14
C LEU A 154 -6.48 -14.94 1.63
N ALA A 155 -6.39 -13.81 0.95
CA ALA A 155 -7.53 -13.10 0.39
C ALA A 155 -7.46 -13.08 -1.13
N PRO A 156 -8.60 -13.05 -1.85
CA PRO A 156 -8.67 -12.94 -3.30
C PRO A 156 -8.41 -11.52 -3.80
N VAL A 157 -7.36 -10.87 -3.29
CA VAL A 157 -7.02 -9.46 -3.51
C VAL A 157 -5.68 -9.35 -4.21
N LYS A 158 -5.65 -8.60 -5.32
CA LYS A 158 -4.42 -8.34 -6.09
C LYS A 158 -3.54 -7.29 -5.42
N GLU A 159 -2.93 -7.63 -4.31
CA GLU A 159 -2.07 -6.73 -3.56
C GLU A 159 -0.85 -7.47 -3.01
N LEU A 160 0.34 -6.98 -3.36
CA LEU A 160 1.62 -7.69 -3.15
C LEU A 160 1.94 -7.94 -1.68
N GLY A 161 1.44 -7.08 -0.78
CA GLY A 161 1.66 -7.23 0.66
C GLY A 161 0.96 -8.43 1.30
N TYR A 162 0.03 -9.09 0.59
CA TYR A 162 -0.70 -10.26 1.09
C TYR A 162 -0.20 -11.59 0.52
N LEU A 163 0.87 -11.57 -0.27
CA LEU A 163 1.44 -12.79 -0.83
C LEU A 163 2.29 -13.49 0.21
N ASN A 164 1.95 -14.75 0.49
CA ASN A 164 2.73 -15.59 1.39
C ASN A 164 3.27 -16.84 0.68
N TRP A 165 2.67 -17.22 -0.46
CA TRP A 165 3.07 -18.42 -1.19
C TRP A 165 3.24 -18.16 -2.68
N PHE A 166 4.01 -19.03 -3.32
CA PHE A 166 4.15 -19.09 -4.76
C PHE A 166 4.25 -20.54 -5.24
N GLN A 167 4.05 -20.75 -6.53
CA GLN A 167 4.18 -22.05 -7.18
C GLN A 167 4.71 -21.82 -8.60
N ALA A 168 5.89 -22.35 -8.89
CA ALA A 168 6.38 -22.46 -10.25
C ALA A 168 5.64 -23.58 -11.01
N GLU A 169 5.61 -23.52 -12.33
CA GLU A 169 4.99 -24.56 -13.15
C GLU A 169 5.59 -25.94 -12.85
N GLY A 170 4.72 -26.94 -12.63
CA GLY A 170 5.12 -28.31 -12.28
C GLY A 170 5.63 -28.51 -10.85
N ASP A 171 5.73 -27.45 -10.04
CA ASP A 171 6.25 -27.52 -8.67
C ASP A 171 5.13 -27.52 -7.63
N SER A 172 5.49 -27.89 -6.40
CA SER A 172 4.65 -27.74 -5.21
C SER A 172 4.54 -26.27 -4.78
N VAL A 173 3.46 -25.93 -4.08
CA VAL A 173 3.30 -24.60 -3.48
C VAL A 173 4.36 -24.42 -2.37
N ARG A 174 5.06 -23.29 -2.36
CA ARG A 174 6.11 -22.96 -1.39
C ARG A 174 5.83 -21.63 -0.71
N VAL A 175 6.38 -21.46 0.49
CA VAL A 175 6.36 -20.17 1.21
C VAL A 175 7.36 -19.22 0.56
N ILE A 176 6.98 -17.94 0.48
CA ILE A 176 7.86 -16.87 0.04
C ILE A 176 8.90 -16.61 1.14
N THR A 177 10.14 -17.03 0.87
CA THR A 177 11.31 -16.73 1.69
C THR A 177 12.39 -16.09 0.82
N LYS A 178 13.39 -15.43 1.42
CA LYS A 178 14.45 -14.78 0.63
C LYS A 178 15.17 -15.80 -0.26
N GLU A 179 15.46 -16.97 0.28
CA GLU A 179 16.21 -18.06 -0.37
C GLU A 179 15.46 -18.60 -1.58
N ASN A 180 14.17 -18.91 -1.41
CA ASN A 180 13.31 -19.39 -2.49
C ASN A 180 13.14 -18.32 -3.58
N MET A 181 12.98 -17.06 -3.19
CA MET A 181 12.84 -15.96 -4.14
C MET A 181 14.13 -15.65 -4.90
N GLN A 182 15.31 -15.87 -4.29
CA GLN A 182 16.60 -15.69 -4.96
C GLN A 182 16.74 -16.64 -6.16
N GLN A 183 16.33 -17.89 -6.00
CA GLN A 183 16.32 -18.87 -7.09
C GLN A 183 15.35 -18.45 -8.20
N LEU A 184 14.14 -18.03 -7.82
CA LEU A 184 13.10 -17.63 -8.76
C LEU A 184 13.48 -16.38 -9.57
N MET A 185 14.16 -15.43 -8.94
CA MET A 185 14.50 -14.14 -9.53
C MET A 185 15.82 -14.14 -10.29
N LYS A 186 16.47 -15.31 -10.42
CA LYS A 186 17.75 -15.42 -11.10
C LYS A 186 17.65 -14.91 -12.55
N GLY A 187 18.51 -13.95 -12.90
CA GLY A 187 18.51 -13.32 -14.22
C GLY A 187 17.50 -12.18 -14.40
N TYR A 188 16.87 -11.71 -13.31
CA TYR A 188 16.01 -10.53 -13.26
C TYR A 188 16.67 -9.43 -12.42
N GLU A 189 17.61 -8.67 -13.01
CA GLU A 189 18.52 -7.75 -12.31
C GLU A 189 17.82 -6.80 -11.32
N LYS A 190 16.69 -6.20 -11.71
CA LYS A 190 15.94 -5.28 -10.82
C LYS A 190 15.26 -6.00 -9.67
N ALA A 191 14.79 -7.23 -9.90
CA ALA A 191 14.17 -8.05 -8.88
C ALA A 191 15.22 -8.54 -7.87
N GLU A 192 16.35 -9.06 -8.34
CA GLU A 192 17.49 -9.48 -7.51
C GLU A 192 17.98 -8.35 -6.61
N LYS A 193 18.27 -7.18 -7.21
CA LYS A 193 18.75 -6.01 -6.46
C LYS A 193 17.74 -5.53 -5.41
N ALA A 194 16.44 -5.69 -5.66
CA ALA A 194 15.41 -5.37 -4.67
C ALA A 194 15.35 -6.42 -3.55
N LEU A 195 15.52 -7.70 -3.89
CA LEU A 195 15.52 -8.80 -2.93
C LEU A 195 16.73 -8.74 -1.99
N ASP A 196 17.91 -8.41 -2.52
CA ASP A 196 19.13 -8.26 -1.71
C ASP A 196 19.03 -7.13 -0.69
N LYS A 197 18.28 -6.08 -1.03
CA LYS A 197 17.94 -4.96 -0.13
C LYS A 197 16.82 -5.28 0.86
N GLY A 198 16.36 -6.54 0.93
CA GLY A 198 15.26 -6.97 1.80
C GLY A 198 13.89 -6.42 1.38
N LYS A 199 13.74 -5.92 0.15
CA LYS A 199 12.48 -5.35 -0.36
C LYS A 199 11.68 -6.39 -1.14
N THR A 200 11.27 -7.47 -0.49
CA THR A 200 10.60 -8.63 -1.12
C THR A 200 9.39 -8.24 -1.98
N GLY A 201 8.51 -7.35 -1.51
CA GLY A 201 7.36 -6.90 -2.30
C GLY A 201 7.76 -6.16 -3.59
N HIS A 202 8.83 -5.35 -3.55
CA HIS A 202 9.35 -4.67 -4.75
C HIS A 202 10.02 -5.67 -5.69
N ALA A 203 10.71 -6.67 -5.14
CA ALA A 203 11.32 -7.73 -5.93
C ALA A 203 10.25 -8.48 -6.73
N ILE A 204 9.16 -8.92 -6.07
CA ILE A 204 8.03 -9.60 -6.72
C ILE A 204 7.39 -8.70 -7.79
N TYR A 205 7.19 -7.41 -7.50
CA TYR A 205 6.70 -6.44 -8.48
C TYR A 205 7.57 -6.41 -9.75
N TYR A 206 8.89 -6.26 -9.59
CA TYR A 206 9.81 -6.20 -10.73
C TYR A 206 9.85 -7.51 -11.50
N TYR A 207 9.86 -8.64 -10.80
CA TYR A 207 9.80 -9.97 -11.41
C TYR A 207 8.55 -10.12 -12.28
N ILE A 208 7.35 -9.92 -11.72
CA ILE A 208 6.08 -10.04 -12.45
C ILE A 208 6.07 -9.12 -13.68
N ARG A 209 6.59 -7.89 -13.54
CA ARG A 209 6.61 -6.92 -14.64
C ARG A 209 7.56 -7.35 -15.77
N GLU A 210 8.76 -7.79 -15.42
CA GLU A 210 9.78 -8.17 -16.40
C GLU A 210 9.46 -9.50 -17.09
N ASP A 211 8.95 -10.48 -16.35
CA ASP A 211 8.53 -11.77 -16.90
C ASP A 211 7.39 -11.59 -17.93
N ASN A 212 6.35 -10.85 -17.55
CA ASN A 212 5.26 -10.52 -18.48
C ASN A 212 5.73 -9.76 -19.72
N LYS A 213 6.78 -8.93 -19.61
CA LYS A 213 7.36 -8.23 -20.77
C LYS A 213 8.09 -9.22 -21.68
N ARG A 214 8.98 -10.05 -21.11
CA ARG A 214 9.75 -11.05 -21.87
C ARG A 214 8.83 -12.00 -22.63
N ASN A 215 7.71 -12.41 -22.04
CA ASN A 215 6.78 -13.32 -22.68
C ASN A 215 6.01 -12.68 -23.84
N LYS A 216 5.58 -11.42 -23.70
CA LYS A 216 5.00 -10.66 -24.83
C LYS A 216 5.99 -10.53 -26.00
N ASP A 217 7.25 -10.25 -25.70
CA ASP A 217 8.30 -10.12 -26.72
C ASP A 217 8.58 -11.46 -27.41
N LYS A 218 8.44 -12.60 -26.71
CA LYS A 218 8.56 -13.96 -27.29
C LYS A 218 7.38 -14.31 -28.19
N GLU A 219 6.16 -13.94 -27.81
CA GLU A 219 4.95 -14.20 -28.60
C GLU A 219 4.96 -13.39 -29.91
N GLN A 220 5.41 -12.14 -29.88
CA GLN A 220 5.51 -11.29 -31.07
C GLN A 220 6.57 -11.75 -32.08
N LYS A 221 7.60 -12.50 -31.64
CA LYS A 221 8.65 -13.04 -32.53
C LYS A 221 8.27 -14.38 -33.17
N LYS A 222 7.16 -14.99 -32.75
CA LYS A 222 6.64 -16.24 -33.34
C LYS A 222 5.62 -16.01 -34.46
N HIS A 223 5.27 -14.76 -34.73
CA HIS A 223 4.40 -14.30 -35.81
C HIS A 223 5.21 -13.45 -36.78
#